data_AF-A0A969ZIT7-F1
#
_entry.id   AF-A0A969ZIT7-F1
#
_cell.length_a   1.000
_cell.length_b   1.000
_cell.length_c   1.000
_cell.angle_alpha   90.00
_cell.angle_beta   90.00
_cell.angle_gamma   90.00
#
_symmetry.space_group_name_H-M   'P 1'
#
loop_
_entity.id
_entity.type
_entity.pdbx_description
1 polymer ?
#
loop_
_entity_poly.entity_id
_entity_poly.type
_entity_poly.pdbx_seq_one_letter_code
_entity_poly.pdbx_strand_id
1 'polypeptide(L)' 'QSDNQEFIIGTEEGILHQLKLKNPEKQFYMLKYRFICPNMKKTTIETLYESLRDMKHEIDLDEETIKKASLSLEKMLKVK' A
#
# COMPACT_ATOMS: atom_id res chain seq x y z
N GLN A 1 -18.41 7.61 -6.50
CA GLN A 1 -18.43 8.04 -5.08
C GLN A 1 -19.77 7.58 -4.50
N SER A 2 -19.83 7.18 -3.23
CA SER A 2 -21.09 6.72 -2.60
C SER A 2 -21.61 7.77 -1.62
N ASP A 3 -22.92 7.93 -1.54
CA ASP A 3 -23.60 8.87 -0.63
C ASP A 3 -23.76 8.32 0.79
N ASN A 4 -23.45 7.04 1.00
CA ASN A 4 -23.51 6.41 2.30
C ASN A 4 -22.48 7.04 3.26
N GLN A 5 -22.85 7.09 4.54
CA GLN A 5 -22.03 7.66 5.61
C GLN A 5 -21.18 6.62 6.34
N GLU A 6 -21.57 5.34 6.27
CA GLU A 6 -20.97 4.26 7.04
C GLU A 6 -20.50 3.11 6.15
N PHE A 7 -19.29 2.60 6.41
CA PHE A 7 -18.66 1.54 5.61
C PHE A 7 -18.00 0.50 6.49
N ILE A 8 -18.18 -0.78 6.13
CA ILE A 8 -17.38 -1.89 6.66
C ILE A 8 -16.21 -2.14 5.73
N ILE A 9 -15.00 -2.17 6.28
CA ILE A 9 -13.73 -2.26 5.57
C ILE A 9 -13.13 -3.65 5.80
N GLY A 10 -13.07 -4.43 4.73
CA GLY A 10 -12.53 -5.80 4.70
C GLY A 10 -11.11 -5.88 4.13
N THR A 11 -10.24 -4.92 4.43
CA THR A 11 -8.83 -4.92 3.98
C THR A 11 -7.88 -4.66 5.15
N GLU A 12 -6.59 -4.41 4.89
CA GLU A 12 -5.57 -4.12 5.89
C GLU A 12 -5.88 -2.82 6.67
N GLU A 13 -5.61 -2.83 7.98
CA GLU A 13 -5.98 -1.74 8.89
C GLU A 13 -5.27 -0.41 8.57
N GLY A 14 -4.11 -0.45 7.91
CA GLY A 14 -3.37 0.75 7.50
C GLY A 14 -4.14 1.65 6.53
N ILE A 15 -5.09 1.08 5.78
CA ILE A 15 -5.96 1.84 4.87
C ILE A 15 -6.93 2.76 5.64
N LEU A 16 -7.29 2.41 6.88
CA LEU A 16 -8.27 3.16 7.67
C LEU A 16 -7.84 4.61 7.90
N HIS A 17 -6.54 4.85 8.12
CA HIS A 17 -5.99 6.18 8.28
C HIS A 17 -6.19 7.03 7.03
N GLN A 18 -5.85 6.50 5.86
CA GLN A 18 -6.03 7.19 4.58
C GLN A 18 -7.50 7.44 4.24
N LEU A 19 -8.39 6.49 4.56
CA LEU A 19 -9.83 6.65 4.35
C LEU A 19 -10.40 7.81 5.16
N LYS A 20 -10.04 7.90 6.44
CA LYS A 20 -10.46 8.98 7.34
C LYS A 20 -9.90 10.34 6.90
N LEU A 21 -8.63 10.40 6.49
CA LEU A 21 -8.04 11.64 5.97
C LEU A 21 -8.76 12.16 4.72
N LYS A 22 -9.12 11.26 3.79
CA LYS A 22 -9.79 11.64 2.53
C LYS A 22 -11.29 11.91 2.71
N ASN A 23 -11.92 11.36 3.75
CA ASN A 23 -13.36 11.45 3.98
C ASN A 23 -13.64 11.64 5.49
N PRO A 24 -13.31 12.81 6.06
CA PRO A 24 -13.36 13.02 7.51
C PRO A 24 -14.76 12.89 8.10
N GLU A 25 -15.79 13.21 7.33
CA GLU A 25 -17.20 13.14 7.76
C GLU A 25 -17.76 11.71 7.79
N LYS A 26 -17.08 10.74 7.17
CA LYS A 26 -17.57 9.37 7.02
C LYS A 26 -17.04 8.44 8.09
N GLN A 27 -17.86 7.46 8.47
CA GLN A 27 -17.50 6.44 9.45
C GLN A 27 -17.03 5.16 8.76
N PHE A 28 -15.92 4.62 9.27
CA PHE A 28 -15.27 3.44 8.73
C PHE A 28 -15.03 2.43 9.85
N TYR A 29 -15.57 1.23 9.68
CA TYR A 29 -15.50 0.13 10.64
C TYR A 29 -14.72 -1.03 10.04
N MET A 30 -13.75 -1.57 10.76
CA MET A 30 -13.02 -2.75 10.29
C MET A 30 -13.90 -4.00 10.44
N LEU A 31 -13.90 -4.87 9.44
CA LEU A 31 -14.66 -6.13 9.47
C LEU A 31 -14.19 -7.05 10.61
N LYS A 32 -12.91 -6.99 10.97
CA LYS A 32 -12.32 -7.74 12.07
C LYS A 32 -11.27 -6.89 12.80
N TYR A 33 -11.12 -7.11 14.10
CA TYR A 33 -10.00 -6.60 14.86
C TYR A 33 -8.67 -7.17 14.34
N ARG A 34 -7.69 -6.30 14.05
CA ARG A 34 -6.33 -6.63 13.56
C ARG A 34 -6.26 -7.36 12.22
N PHE A 35 -6.79 -6.77 11.15
CA PHE A 35 -6.31 -7.09 9.80
C PHE A 35 -4.95 -6.44 9.55
N ILE A 36 -3.91 -7.04 10.12
CA ILE A 36 -2.52 -6.57 10.00
C ILE A 36 -1.80 -7.46 8.99
N CYS A 37 -1.08 -6.84 8.06
CA CYS A 37 -0.06 -7.54 7.26
C CYS A 37 1.30 -7.41 7.97
N PRO A 38 1.85 -8.47 8.59
CA PRO A 38 3.09 -8.37 9.35
C PRO A 38 4.27 -7.88 8.51
N ASN A 39 4.31 -8.24 7.22
CA ASN A 39 5.36 -7.80 6.31
C ASN A 39 5.29 -6.29 5.99
N MET A 40 4.08 -5.72 5.88
CA MET A 40 3.91 -4.28 5.65
C MET A 40 4.34 -3.45 6.87
N LYS A 41 4.28 -4.02 8.08
CA LYS A 41 4.73 -3.36 9.32
C LYS A 41 6.23 -3.49 9.60
N LYS A 42 7.01 -4.13 8.72
CA LYS A 42 8.48 -4.15 8.82
C LYS A 42 9.09 -2.78 8.57
N THR A 43 8.44 -1.94 7.77
CA THR A 43 8.89 -0.57 7.52
C THR A 43 8.47 0.34 8.68
N THR A 44 9.45 0.76 9.47
CA THR A 44 9.29 1.73 10.56
C THR A 44 9.99 3.05 10.23
N ILE A 45 9.75 4.09 11.04
CA ILE A 45 10.41 5.39 10.87
C ILE A 45 11.94 5.27 11.04
N GLU A 46 12.39 4.40 11.94
CA GLU A 46 13.82 4.12 12.17
C GLU A 46 14.44 3.46 10.94
N THR A 47 13.81 2.40 10.40
CA THR A 47 14.32 1.72 9.20
C THR A 47 14.32 2.63 7.97
N LEU A 48 13.35 3.56 7.88
CA LEU A 48 13.31 4.55 6.81
C LEU A 48 14.45 5.57 6.95
N TYR A 49 14.72 6.05 8.17
CA TYR A 49 15.83 6.94 8.43
C TYR A 49 17.17 6.29 8.08
N GLU A 50 17.41 5.05 8.52
CA GLU A 50 18.62 4.29 8.22
C GLU A 50 18.78 4.05 6.72
N SER A 51 17.69 3.68 6.04
CA SER A 51 17.65 3.47 4.60
C SER A 51 18.12 4.71 3.83
N LEU A 52 17.62 5.89 4.22
CA LEU A 52 17.99 7.16 3.59
C LEU A 52 19.41 7.63 3.94
N ARG A 53 19.84 7.43 5.20
CA ARG A 53 21.19 7.81 5.66
C ARG A 53 22.27 6.99 4.97
N ASP A 54 22.04 5.67 4.85
CA ASP A 54 23.05 4.72 4.40
C ASP A 54 22.89 4.33 2.92
N MET A 55 21.90 4.89 2.22
CA MET A 55 21.55 4.59 0.82
C MET A 55 21.36 3.08 0.58
N LYS A 56 20.65 2.43 1.49
CA LYS A 56 20.28 1.01 1.43
C LYS A 56 18.76 0.88 1.48
N HIS A 57 18.13 -0.17 1.00
CA HIS A 57 18.66 -1.38 0.38
C HIS A 57 18.41 -1.32 -1.12
N GLU A 58 19.45 -1.09 -1.92
CA GLU A 58 19.32 -1.10 -3.38
C GLU A 58 18.73 -2.44 -3.85
N ILE A 59 17.75 -2.35 -4.76
CA ILE A 59 17.04 -3.52 -5.29
C ILE A 59 17.53 -3.73 -6.72
N ASP A 60 18.40 -4.72 -6.88
CA ASP A 60 18.91 -5.14 -8.18
C ASP A 60 18.18 -6.38 -8.70
N LEU A 61 17.89 -6.39 -10.00
CA LEU A 61 17.30 -7.50 -10.73
C LEU A 61 18.04 -7.66 -12.05
N ASP A 62 18.07 -8.89 -12.58
CA ASP A 62 18.67 -9.13 -13.89
C ASP A 62 17.85 -8.47 -15.02
N GLU A 63 18.53 -8.09 -16.10
CA GLU A 63 17.88 -7.38 -17.22
C GLU A 63 16.74 -8.16 -17.85
N GLU A 64 16.83 -9.49 -17.88
CA GLU A 64 15.82 -10.35 -18.51
C GLU A 64 14.51 -10.30 -17.71
N THR A 65 14.60 -10.44 -16.38
CA THR A 65 13.49 -10.28 -15.44
C THR A 65 12.86 -8.90 -15.57
N ILE A 66 13.66 -7.83 -15.60
CA ILE A 66 13.17 -6.44 -15.75
C ILE A 66 12.38 -6.30 -17.05
N LYS A 67 12.95 -6.72 -18.18
CA LYS A 67 12.33 -6.60 -19.51
C LYS A 67 11.01 -7.38 -19.59
N LYS A 68 10.99 -8.62 -19.10
CA LYS A 68 9.78 -9.48 -19.12
C LYS A 68 8.68 -8.96 -18.20
N ALA A 69 9.01 -8.54 -16.98
CA ALA A 69 8.02 -8.00 -16.04
C ALA A 69 7.44 -6.67 -16.53
N SER A 70 8.28 -5.79 -17.08
CA SER A 70 7.87 -4.48 -17.61
C SER A 70 6.84 -4.61 -18.73
N LEU A 71 7.00 -5.57 -19.64
CA LEU A 71 6.04 -5.80 -20.73
C LEU A 71 4.62 -6.08 -20.22
N SER A 72 4.48 -6.87 -19.15
CA SER A 72 3.19 -7.17 -18.55
C SER A 72 2.55 -5.92 -17.92
N LEU A 73 3.34 -5.13 -17.21
CA LEU A 73 2.90 -3.87 -16.59
C LEU A 73 2.49 -2.83 -17.65
N GLU A 74 3.29 -2.67 -18.70
CA GLU A 74 2.96 -1.76 -19.80
C GLU A 74 1.65 -2.13 -20.50
N LYS A 75 1.40 -3.42 -20.72
CA LYS A 75 0.14 -3.89 -21.30
C LYS A 75 -1.03 -3.60 -20.38
N MET A 76 -0.89 -3.88 -19.07
CA MET A 76 -1.93 -3.56 -18.08
C MET A 76 -2.30 -2.07 -18.11
N LEU A 77 -1.31 -1.17 -18.18
CA LEU A 77 -1.56 0.28 -18.21
C LEU A 77 -2.15 0.78 -19.55
N LYS A 78 -1.97 0.04 -20.65
CA LYS A 78 -2.56 0.37 -21.96
C LYS A 78 -4.04 -0.01 -22.06
N VAL A 79 -4.51 -0.93 -21.22
CA VAL A 79 -5.93 -1.26 -21.13
C VAL A 79 -6.62 -0.14 -20.36
N LYS A 80 -7.34 0.71 -21.10
CA LYS A 80 -8.25 1.72 -20.54
C LYS A 80 -9.57 1.09 -20.14
#